data_AF-A0AAP3AL77-F1
#
_entry.id   AF-A0AAP3AL77-F1
#
_cell.length_a   1.000
_cell.length_b   1.000
_cell.length_c   1.000
_cell.angle_alpha   90.00
_cell.angle_beta   90.00
_cell.angle_gamma   90.00
#
_symmetry.space_group_name_H-M   'P 1'
#
loop_
_entity.id
_entity.type
_entity.pdbx_description
1 polymer ?
#
loop_
_entity_poly.entity_id
_entity_poly.type
_entity_poly.pdbx_seq_one_letter_code
_entity_poly.pdbx_strand_id
1 'polypeptide(L)'
;MNLLILLQSQAQPSIMPTFIMIGGMIVFFYFFMIRPQMKKQKQEKNFQESLKPGRMVVTTSGIHGRVSQITEDGVILETMAGKLKFEKAAISRDFTQNRFPDTKEVADKK
;
A
#
# COMPACT_ATOMS: atom_id res chain seq x y z
N MET A 1 -13.25 -15.76 -64.92
CA MET A 1 -13.74 -14.63 -64.09
C MET A 1 -14.09 -15.08 -62.66
N ASN A 2 -13.28 -15.91 -61.98
CA ASN A 2 -13.61 -16.41 -60.63
C ASN A 2 -12.41 -16.52 -59.65
N LEU A 3 -11.23 -15.99 -59.99
CA LEU A 3 -10.05 -16.08 -59.09
C LEU A 3 -9.97 -14.95 -58.06
N LEU A 4 -10.77 -13.88 -58.20
CA LEU A 4 -10.70 -12.68 -57.36
C LEU A 4 -11.59 -12.77 -56.10
N ILE A 5 -12.52 -13.73 -56.04
CA ILE A 5 -13.49 -13.90 -54.93
C ILE A 5 -12.93 -14.76 -53.78
N LEU A 6 -11.92 -15.59 -54.03
CA LEU A 6 -11.28 -16.43 -53.00
C LEU A 6 -10.24 -15.70 -52.13
N LEU A 7 -9.92 -14.43 -52.43
CA LEU A 7 -8.97 -13.62 -51.66
C LEU A 7 -9.67 -12.64 -50.68
N GLN A 8 -11.00 -12.64 -50.62
CA GLN A 8 -11.79 -11.72 -49.78
C GLN A 8 -12.49 -12.35 -48.58
N SER A 9 -12.22 -13.62 -48.22
CA SER A 9 -12.60 -14.11 -46.89
C SER A 9 -11.64 -13.55 -45.82
N GLN A 10 -11.65 -12.22 -45.66
CA GLN A 10 -11.14 -11.63 -44.43
C GLN A 10 -12.09 -12.11 -43.33
N ALA A 11 -11.60 -13.06 -42.52
CA ALA A 11 -12.29 -13.47 -41.32
C ALA A 11 -12.52 -12.20 -40.48
N GLN A 12 -13.77 -11.75 -40.42
CA GLN A 12 -14.16 -10.61 -39.60
C GLN A 12 -13.66 -10.90 -38.18
N PRO A 13 -12.75 -10.07 -37.62
CA PRO A 13 -12.20 -10.35 -36.32
C PRO A 13 -13.35 -10.45 -35.32
N SER A 14 -13.53 -11.64 -34.76
CA SER A 14 -14.59 -11.91 -33.80
C SER A 14 -14.33 -11.04 -32.57
N ILE A 15 -15.27 -10.17 -32.25
CA ILE A 15 -15.23 -9.27 -31.08
C ILE A 15 -15.38 -10.03 -29.75
N MET A 16 -15.91 -11.25 -29.78
CA MET A 16 -16.19 -12.03 -28.57
C MET A 16 -14.92 -12.51 -27.83
N PRO A 17 -13.88 -13.04 -28.51
CA PRO A 17 -12.56 -13.26 -27.91
C PRO A 17 -11.95 -12.03 -27.21
N THR A 18 -12.16 -10.82 -27.77
CA THR A 18 -11.60 -9.58 -27.22
C THR A 18 -12.20 -9.24 -25.86
N PHE A 19 -13.52 -9.41 -25.67
CA PHE A 19 -14.17 -9.18 -24.38
C PHE A 19 -13.73 -10.18 -23.31
N ILE A 20 -13.50 -11.44 -23.68
CA ILE A 20 -12.98 -12.47 -22.75
C ILE A 20 -11.57 -12.09 -22.30
N MET A 21 -10.71 -11.65 -23.23
CA MET A 21 -9.35 -11.21 -22.92
C MET A 21 -9.34 -9.97 -22.01
N ILE A 22 -10.16 -8.95 -22.30
CA ILE A 22 -10.28 -7.74 -21.49
C ILE A 22 -10.85 -8.07 -20.10
N GLY A 23 -11.89 -8.89 -20.03
CA GLY A 23 -12.49 -9.33 -18.77
C GLY A 23 -11.48 -10.06 -17.88
N GLY A 24 -10.71 -10.99 -18.46
CA GLY A 24 -9.63 -11.69 -17.75
C GLY A 24 -8.56 -10.74 -17.23
N MET A 25 -8.15 -9.75 -18.03
CA MET A 25 -7.16 -8.74 -17.63
C MET A 25 -7.66 -7.87 -16.47
N ILE A 26 -8.93 -7.42 -16.50
CA ILE A 26 -9.54 -6.62 -15.42
C ILE A 26 -9.58 -7.43 -14.13
N VAL A 27 -10.01 -8.70 -14.18
CA VAL A 27 -10.06 -9.58 -13.00
C VAL A 27 -8.66 -9.80 -12.44
N PHE A 28 -7.66 -10.02 -13.30
CA PHE A 28 -6.27 -10.17 -12.89
C PHE A 28 -5.74 -8.93 -12.19
N PHE A 29 -5.83 -7.74 -12.81
CA PHE A 29 -5.37 -6.50 -12.18
C PHE A 29 -6.13 -6.16 -10.90
N TYR A 30 -7.44 -6.40 -10.84
CA TYR A 30 -8.22 -6.19 -9.62
C TYR A 30 -7.71 -7.07 -8.48
N PHE A 31 -7.56 -8.37 -8.74
CA PHE A 31 -7.14 -9.29 -7.70
C PHE A 31 -5.67 -9.07 -7.26
N PHE A 32 -4.78 -8.76 -8.21
CA PHE A 32 -3.35 -8.61 -7.94
C PHE A 32 -2.93 -7.21 -7.49
N MET A 33 -3.65 -6.13 -7.82
CA MET A 33 -3.27 -4.78 -7.41
C MET A 33 -4.14 -4.27 -6.26
N ILE A 34 -5.47 -4.34 -6.41
CA ILE A 34 -6.40 -3.72 -5.45
C ILE A 34 -6.38 -4.48 -4.12
N ARG A 35 -6.38 -5.82 -4.13
CA ARG A 35 -6.31 -6.63 -2.90
C ARG A 35 -5.06 -6.35 -2.05
N PRO A 36 -3.81 -6.41 -2.58
CA PRO A 36 -2.64 -6.10 -1.76
C PRO A 36 -2.58 -4.63 -1.36
N GLN A 37 -3.03 -3.70 -2.20
CA GLN A 37 -3.04 -2.28 -1.85
C GLN A 37 -4.01 -1.99 -0.69
N MET A 38 -5.21 -2.59 -0.69
CA MET A 38 -6.15 -2.51 0.43
C MET A 38 -5.57 -3.12 1.71
N LYS A 39 -4.88 -4.27 1.60
CA LYS A 39 -4.22 -4.90 2.75
C LYS A 39 -3.15 -3.98 3.34
N LYS A 40 -2.29 -3.36 2.52
CA LYS A 40 -1.28 -2.41 2.97
C LYS A 40 -1.90 -1.19 3.65
N GLN A 41 -2.93 -0.58 3.06
CA GLN A 41 -3.62 0.56 3.67
C GLN A 41 -4.26 0.21 5.02
N LYS A 42 -4.89 -0.97 5.13
CA LYS A 42 -5.47 -1.42 6.40
C LYS A 42 -4.39 -1.62 7.46
N GLN A 43 -3.25 -2.20 7.10
CA GLN A 43 -2.14 -2.38 8.01
C GLN A 43 -1.54 -1.05 8.48
N GLU A 44 -1.45 -0.06 7.58
CA GLU A 44 -0.98 1.28 7.92
C GLU A 44 -1.91 1.97 8.92
N LYS A 45 -3.23 1.94 8.66
CA LYS A 45 -4.23 2.48 9.59
C LYS A 45 -4.17 1.80 10.95
N ASN A 46 -4.14 0.47 10.98
CA ASN A 46 -4.02 -0.30 12.22
C ASN A 46 -2.73 0.07 12.99
N PHE A 47 -1.62 0.29 12.29
CA PHE A 47 -0.37 0.69 12.92
C PHE A 47 -0.49 2.07 13.57
N GLN A 48 -1.08 3.04 12.87
CA GLN A 48 -1.32 4.40 13.36
C GLN A 48 -2.24 4.40 14.60
N GLU A 49 -3.25 3.53 14.62
CA GLU A 49 -4.12 3.31 15.79
C GLU A 49 -3.38 2.61 16.95
N SER A 50 -2.41 1.76 16.64
CA SER A 50 -1.60 1.04 17.65
C SER A 50 -0.52 1.89 18.32
N LEU A 51 -0.34 3.15 17.90
CA LEU A 51 0.67 4.04 18.45
C LEU A 51 0.39 4.30 19.93
N LYS A 52 1.45 4.35 20.73
CA LYS A 52 1.39 4.64 22.16
C LYS A 52 2.50 5.64 22.53
N PRO A 53 2.29 6.49 23.55
CA PRO A 53 3.35 7.32 24.11
C PRO A 53 4.57 6.50 24.51
N GLY A 54 5.76 7.04 24.27
CA GLY A 54 7.05 6.40 24.51
C GLY A 54 7.60 5.58 23.33
N ARG A 55 6.81 5.29 22.30
CA ARG A 55 7.28 4.54 21.12
C ARG A 55 8.19 5.40 20.24
N MET A 56 9.28 4.82 19.74
CA MET A 56 10.10 5.44 18.70
C MET A 56 9.46 5.19 17.34
N VAL A 57 9.33 6.24 16.53
CA VAL A 57 8.68 6.19 15.22
C VAL A 57 9.48 6.95 14.18
N VAL A 58 9.20 6.66 12.92
CA VAL A 58 9.72 7.37 11.77
C VAL A 58 8.55 7.89 10.93
N THR A 59 8.59 9.16 10.59
CA THR A 59 7.59 9.76 9.68
C THR A 59 7.83 9.30 8.25
N THR A 60 6.85 9.47 7.37
CA THR A 60 6.98 9.19 5.93
C THR A 60 8.08 10.05 5.27
N SER A 61 8.41 11.20 5.85
CA SER A 61 9.52 12.07 5.41
C SER A 61 10.90 11.69 5.97
N GLY A 62 10.99 10.64 6.79
CA GLY A 62 12.26 10.19 7.38
C GLY A 62 12.64 10.89 8.69
N ILE A 63 11.73 11.64 9.31
CA ILE A 63 11.99 12.27 10.62
C ILE A 63 11.86 11.21 11.71
N HIS A 64 12.89 11.10 12.53
CA HIS A 64 12.90 10.22 13.70
C HIS A 64 12.45 10.99 14.94
N GLY A 65 11.55 10.37 15.71
CA GLY A 65 11.09 10.97 16.95
C GLY A 65 10.46 9.96 17.90
N ARG A 66 10.32 10.36 19.16
CA ARG A 66 9.57 9.62 20.18
C ARG A 66 8.17 10.17 20.29
N VAL A 67 7.16 9.31 20.36
CA VAL A 67 5.78 9.72 20.62
C VAL A 67 5.69 10.28 22.04
N SER A 68 5.47 11.59 22.18
CA SER A 68 5.28 12.25 23.48
C SER A 68 3.82 12.19 23.91
N GLN A 69 2.89 12.47 22.99
CA GLN A 69 1.46 12.50 23.27
C GLN A 69 0.67 12.17 22.01
N ILE A 70 -0.48 11.53 22.18
CA ILE A 70 -1.43 11.26 21.11
C ILE A 70 -2.69 12.06 21.39
N THR A 71 -3.15 12.82 20.41
CA THR A 71 -4.40 13.61 20.45
C THR A 71 -5.37 13.05 19.40
N GLU A 72 -6.60 13.55 19.35
CA GLU A 72 -7.53 13.19 18.26
C GLU A 72 -6.98 13.69 16.92
N ASP A 73 -6.58 14.96 16.87
CA ASP A 73 -6.08 15.68 15.70
C ASP A 73 -4.61 15.38 15.33
N GLY A 74 -3.99 14.31 15.84
CA GLY A 74 -2.61 13.98 15.51
C GLY A 74 -1.76 13.41 16.65
N VAL A 75 -0.44 13.53 16.51
CA VAL A 75 0.57 13.00 17.43
C VAL A 75 1.65 14.06 17.64
N ILE A 76 2.05 14.26 18.90
CA ILE A 76 3.20 15.09 19.24
C ILE A 76 4.43 14.19 19.30
N LEU A 77 5.40 14.46 18.42
CA LEU A 77 6.69 13.79 18.40
C LEU A 77 7.76 14.66 19.05
N GLU A 78 8.52 14.07 19.95
CA GLU A 78 9.75 14.63 20.48
C GLU A 78 10.90 14.23 19.55
N THR A 79 11.43 15.22 18.85
CA THR A 79 12.55 15.11 17.90
C THR A 79 13.79 15.79 18.49
N MET A 80 14.93 15.70 17.82
CA MET A 80 16.14 16.42 18.22
C MET A 80 15.98 17.95 18.18
N ALA A 81 15.04 18.47 17.37
CA ALA A 81 14.75 19.89 17.26
C ALA A 81 13.65 20.37 18.24
N GLY A 82 13.12 19.48 19.07
CA GLY A 82 12.02 19.76 20.01
C GLY A 82 10.74 19.00 19.68
N LYS A 83 9.62 19.49 20.24
CA LYS A 83 8.30 18.84 20.13
C LYS A 83 7.51 19.43 18.97
N LEU A 84 7.13 18.58 18.02
CA LEU A 84 6.37 18.96 16.83
C LEU A 84 5.11 18.11 16.72
N LYS A 85 4.01 18.73 16.29
CA LYS A 85 2.76 18.03 16.01
C LYS A 85 2.75 17.54 14.57
N PHE A 86 2.45 16.27 14.39
CA PHE A 86 2.29 15.61 13.09
C PHE A 86 0.93 14.94 13.02
N GLU A 87 0.44 14.77 11.79
CA GLU A 87 -0.72 13.92 11.55
C GLU A 87 -0.40 12.46 11.87
N LYS A 88 -1.39 11.70 12.38
CA LYS A 88 -1.25 10.24 12.56
C LYS A 88 -0.91 9.56 11.24
N ALA A 89 -1.51 10.04 10.15
CA ALA A 89 -1.27 9.57 8.79
C ALA A 89 0.17 9.77 8.30
N ALA A 90 0.93 10.69 8.91
CA ALA A 90 2.31 10.97 8.54
C ALA A 90 3.33 10.02 9.19
N ILE A 91 2.88 9.14 10.10
CA ILE A 91 3.74 8.14 10.74
C ILE A 91 3.78 6.91 9.85
N SER A 92 4.99 6.51 9.40
CA SER A 92 5.16 5.38 8.51
C SER A 92 5.40 4.10 9.30
N ARG A 93 4.54 3.10 9.09
CA ARG A 93 4.76 1.75 9.62
C ARG A 93 6.04 1.14 9.08
N ASP A 94 6.21 1.17 7.77
CA ASP A 94 7.31 0.47 7.10
C ASP A 94 8.68 1.05 7.53
N PHE A 95 8.83 2.38 7.58
CA PHE A 95 10.06 2.99 8.08
C PHE A 95 10.26 2.76 9.58
N THR A 96 9.19 2.79 10.37
CA THR A 96 9.27 2.53 11.81
C THR A 96 9.69 1.09 12.09
N GLN A 97 9.07 0.09 11.47
CA GLN A 97 9.39 -1.32 11.66
C GLN A 97 10.80 -1.68 11.20
N ASN A 98 11.24 -1.12 10.06
CA ASN A 98 12.59 -1.34 9.56
C ASN A 98 13.65 -0.77 10.50
N ARG A 99 13.36 0.36 11.15
CA ARG A 99 14.35 1.05 12.02
C ARG A 99 14.31 0.59 13.48
N PHE A 100 13.10 0.31 13.96
CA PHE A 100 12.77 -0.07 15.33
C PHE A 100 11.89 -1.34 15.29
N PRO A 101 12.46 -2.50 14.91
CA PRO A 101 11.72 -3.75 15.00
C PRO A 101 11.33 -3.96 16.46
N ASP A 102 10.03 -4.10 16.75
CA ASP A 102 9.58 -4.42 18.10
C ASP A 102 10.22 -5.76 18.50
N THR A 103 10.93 -5.79 19.63
CA THR A 103 11.63 -6.98 20.15
C THR A 103 10.69 -8.19 20.41
N LYS A 104 9.38 -8.05 20.18
CA LYS A 104 8.40 -9.14 20.22
C LYS A 104 8.35 -9.99 18.94
N GLU A 105 8.82 -9.49 17.79
CA GLU A 105 8.78 -10.23 16.51
C GLU A 105 10.06 -11.05 16.25
N VAL A 106 11.14 -10.77 16.99
CA VAL A 106 12.43 -11.49 16.88
C VAL A 106 12.38 -12.86 17.60
N ALA A 107 11.39 -13.10 18.47
CA ALA A 107 11.26 -14.34 19.22
C ALA A 107 10.62 -15.51 18.44
N ASP A 108 9.93 -15.23 17.32
CA ASP A 108 9.15 -16.23 16.56
C ASP A 108 9.87 -16.76 15.29
N LYS A 109 11.16 -16.42 15.14
CA LYS A 109 12.03 -16.91 14.06
C LYS A 109 13.21 -17.74 14.59
N LYS A 110 12.97 -18.61 15.57
CA LYS A 110 13.91 -19.67 15.96
C LYS A 110 13.24 -21.03 16.00
#